data_AF-A0A2V6I8W8-F1
#
_entry.id   AF-A0A2V6I8W8-F1
#
_cell.length_a   1.000
_cell.length_b   1.000
_cell.length_c   1.000
_cell.angle_alpha   90.00
_cell.angle_beta   90.00
_cell.angle_gamma   90.00
#
_symmetry.space_group_name_H-M   'P 1'
#
loop_
_entity.id
_entity.type
_entity.pdbx_description
1 polymer ?
#
loop_
_entity_poly.entity_id
_entity_poly.type
_entity_poly.pdbx_seq_one_letter_code
_entity_poly.pdbx_strand_id
1 'polypeptide(L)'
;EMMMRFKESPEPQPPGTVPPGFENKIMHASFRVGQTTVMASDGCSADKASFQGFSLSLSVPGEKEADRVFAGLSEGGEVKMPLTKTLWSPRFGMVQDRFGIGWMISVAPPEQK
;
A
#
# COMPACT_ATOMS: atom_id res chain seq x y z
N GLU A 1 -4.47 14.17 1.04
CA GLU A 1 -3.05 14.33 0.68
C GLU A 1 -2.42 15.24 1.71
N MET A 2 -1.61 14.65 2.59
CA MET A 2 -0.89 15.34 3.66
C MET A 2 0.29 14.45 4.04
N MET A 3 1.43 15.05 4.36
CA MET A 3 2.57 14.37 4.95
C MET A 3 3.10 15.24 6.08
N MET A 4 3.23 14.66 7.26
CA MET A 4 3.71 15.32 8.47
C MET A 4 4.75 14.43 9.14
N ARG A 5 5.90 15.00 9.46
CA ARG A 5 6.96 14.35 10.24
C ARG A 5 6.74 14.56 11.74
N PHE A 6 7.35 13.73 12.58
CA PHE A 6 7.23 13.89 14.05
C PHE A 6 7.69 15.26 14.54
N LYS A 7 8.76 15.83 13.98
CA LYS A 7 9.25 17.18 14.35
C LYS A 7 8.31 18.33 13.97
N GLU A 8 7.34 18.07 13.09
CA GLU A 8 6.37 19.06 12.61
C GLU A 8 5.07 19.00 13.43
N SER A 9 4.98 18.10 14.42
CA SER A 9 3.82 18.00 15.30
C SER A 9 3.63 19.32 16.06
N PRO A 10 2.40 19.89 16.06
CA PRO A 10 2.13 21.14 16.76
C PRO A 10 2.25 20.99 18.29
N GLU A 11 2.13 19.77 18.80
CA GLU A 11 2.27 19.45 20.22
C GLU A 11 3.47 18.54 20.47
N PRO A 12 4.29 18.84 21.50
CA PRO A 12 5.38 17.96 21.88
C PRO A 12 4.83 16.59 22.26
N GLN A 13 5.48 15.54 21.77
CA GLN A 13 5.08 14.18 22.06
C GLN A 13 5.33 13.88 23.55
N PRO A 14 4.44 13.11 24.23
CA PRO A 14 4.67 12.77 25.62
C PRO A 14 6.03 12.07 25.83
N PRO A 15 6.75 12.34 26.93
CA PRO A 15 8.05 11.71 27.16
C PRO A 15 7.97 10.19 27.08
N GLY A 16 8.84 9.57 26.27
CA GLY A 16 8.95 8.12 26.13
C GLY A 16 7.99 7.46 25.13
N THR A 17 7.14 8.21 24.42
CA THR A 17 6.22 7.62 23.41
C THR A 17 6.85 7.49 22.02
N VAL A 18 7.90 8.27 21.74
CA VAL A 18 8.60 8.29 20.46
C VAL A 18 10.09 8.00 20.70
N PRO A 19 10.66 6.98 20.06
CA PRO A 19 12.08 6.67 20.21
C PRO A 19 12.98 7.81 19.71
N PRO A 20 14.20 7.97 20.26
CA PRO A 20 15.19 8.92 19.72
C PRO A 20 15.46 8.68 18.23
N GLY A 21 15.61 9.75 17.44
CA GLY A 21 15.91 9.64 16.00
C GLY A 21 14.67 9.61 15.09
N PHE A 22 13.46 9.73 15.66
CA PHE A 22 12.20 9.74 14.90
C PHE A 22 11.82 11.12 14.35
N GLU A 23 12.60 12.15 14.60
CA GLU A 23 12.27 13.54 14.26
C GLU A 23 11.95 13.71 12.77
N ASN A 24 12.67 12.97 11.92
CA ASN A 24 12.48 12.97 10.47
C ASN A 24 11.58 11.83 9.97
N LYS A 25 11.07 10.94 10.83
CA LYS A 25 10.14 9.87 10.44
C LYS A 25 8.75 10.43 10.15
N ILE A 26 7.96 9.70 9.38
CA ILE A 26 6.59 10.08 9.02
C ILE A 26 5.67 9.79 10.20
N MET A 27 5.08 10.84 10.79
CA MET A 27 4.06 10.72 11.83
C MET A 27 2.68 10.44 11.22
N HIS A 28 2.36 11.13 10.12
CA HIS A 28 1.13 10.92 9.38
C HIS A 28 1.35 11.19 7.90
N ALA A 29 0.94 10.26 7.05
CA ALA A 29 0.79 10.46 5.63
C ALA A 29 -0.60 9.99 5.17
N SER A 30 -1.18 10.72 4.22
CA SER A 30 -2.35 10.28 3.46
C SER A 30 -2.09 10.47 1.98
N PHE A 31 -2.32 9.43 1.19
CA PHE A 31 -2.20 9.44 -0.25
C PHE A 31 -3.31 8.59 -0.88
N ARG A 32 -3.56 8.80 -2.17
CA ARG A 32 -4.65 8.12 -2.86
C ARG A 32 -4.10 7.05 -3.81
N VAL A 33 -4.71 5.86 -3.76
CA VAL A 33 -4.47 4.76 -4.69
C VAL A 33 -5.80 4.44 -5.37
N GLY A 34 -5.91 4.74 -6.66
CA GLY A 34 -7.20 4.69 -7.36
C GLY A 34 -8.21 5.65 -6.73
N GLN A 35 -9.33 5.13 -6.23
CA GLN A 35 -10.34 5.90 -5.50
C GLN A 35 -10.18 5.83 -3.97
N THR A 36 -9.25 5.01 -3.47
CA THR A 36 -9.10 4.75 -2.03
C THR A 36 -8.05 5.66 -1.42
N THR A 37 -8.39 6.31 -0.31
CA THR A 37 -7.41 7.00 0.53
C THR A 37 -6.72 6.00 1.44
N VAL A 38 -5.39 5.92 1.35
CA VAL A 38 -4.54 5.15 2.24
C VAL A 38 -3.87 6.11 3.21
N MET A 39 -3.85 5.73 4.48
CA MET A 39 -3.10 6.42 5.53
C MET A 39 -1.94 5.55 5.99
N ALA A 40 -0.80 6.17 6.28
CA ALA A 40 0.41 5.48 6.70
C ALA A 40 1.22 6.32 7.69
N SER A 41 2.06 5.64 8.47
CA SER A 41 3.05 6.23 9.37
C SER A 41 4.25 5.28 9.53
N ASP A 42 5.39 5.81 9.94
CA ASP A 42 6.52 4.99 10.37
C ASP A 42 6.23 4.46 11.79
N GLY A 43 6.29 3.14 11.98
CA GLY A 43 6.07 2.52 13.28
C GLY A 43 7.19 2.79 14.28
N CYS A 44 6.85 2.93 15.56
CA CYS A 44 7.80 3.12 16.67
C CYS A 44 8.38 1.83 17.24
N SER A 45 8.00 0.65 16.72
CA SER A 45 8.52 -0.63 17.19
C SER A 45 9.95 -0.87 16.70
N ALA A 46 10.77 -1.51 17.54
CA ALA A 46 12.09 -2.00 17.14
C ALA A 46 12.00 -3.24 16.23
N ASP A 47 10.86 -3.93 16.24
CA ASP A 47 10.63 -5.11 15.40
C ASP A 47 10.38 -4.72 13.95
N LYS A 48 10.83 -5.58 13.04
CA LYS A 48 10.52 -5.43 11.62
C LYS A 48 9.01 -5.49 11.42
N ALA A 49 8.47 -4.52 10.68
CA ALA A 49 7.06 -4.52 10.30
C ALA A 49 6.69 -5.83 9.58
N SER A 50 5.54 -6.39 9.93
CA SER A 50 5.01 -7.62 9.36
C SER A 50 3.55 -7.43 8.98
N PHE A 51 3.26 -7.42 7.69
CA PHE A 51 1.91 -7.26 7.15
C PHE A 51 1.36 -8.63 6.72
N GLN A 52 0.83 -9.38 7.69
CA GLN A 52 0.29 -10.72 7.47
C GLN A 52 -1.23 -10.76 7.75
N GLY A 53 -1.93 -11.70 7.11
CA GLY A 53 -3.36 -11.92 7.31
C GLY A 53 -4.29 -10.98 6.54
N PHE A 54 -3.76 -10.05 5.75
CA PHE A 54 -4.57 -9.19 4.88
C PHE A 54 -3.82 -8.83 3.58
N SER A 55 -4.56 -8.30 2.61
CA SER A 55 -4.01 -7.69 1.39
C SER A 55 -4.93 -6.56 0.93
N LEU A 56 -4.34 -5.56 0.28
CA LEU A 56 -5.09 -4.46 -0.30
C LEU A 56 -5.58 -4.85 -1.68
N SER A 57 -6.89 -4.72 -1.92
CA SER A 57 -7.49 -4.97 -3.22
C SER A 57 -7.59 -3.68 -4.01
N LEU A 58 -7.05 -3.67 -5.22
CA LEU A 58 -7.12 -2.56 -6.15
C LEU A 58 -7.84 -2.99 -7.43
N SER A 59 -9.02 -2.41 -7.65
CA SER A 59 -9.74 -2.55 -8.91
C SER A 59 -9.38 -1.40 -9.86
N VAL A 60 -9.00 -1.75 -11.08
CA VAL A 60 -8.57 -0.81 -12.13
C VAL A 60 -9.46 -0.94 -13.38
N PRO A 61 -9.60 0.14 -14.18
CA PRO A 61 -10.59 0.19 -15.26
C PRO A 61 -10.27 -0.69 -16.49
N GLY A 62 -9.10 -1.32 -16.58
CA GLY A 62 -8.75 -2.14 -17.74
C GLY A 62 -7.38 -2.81 -17.67
N GLU A 63 -7.10 -3.72 -18.61
CA GLU A 63 -5.91 -4.58 -18.59
C GLU A 63 -4.59 -3.78 -18.63
N LYS A 64 -4.53 -2.73 -19.46
CA LYS A 64 -3.35 -1.86 -19.55
C LYS A 64 -3.00 -1.20 -18.22
N GLU A 65 -4.01 -0.78 -17.46
CA GLU A 65 -3.80 -0.16 -16.15
C GLU A 65 -3.41 -1.22 -15.11
N ALA A 66 -3.97 -2.43 -15.21
CA ALA A 66 -3.55 -3.55 -14.38
C ALA A 66 -2.07 -3.90 -14.59
N ASP A 67 -1.63 -3.97 -15.85
CA ASP A 67 -0.22 -4.23 -16.18
C ASP A 67 0.70 -3.14 -15.63
N ARG A 68 0.33 -1.86 -15.79
CA ARG A 68 1.09 -0.72 -15.27
C ARG A 68 1.25 -0.77 -13.75
N VAL A 69 0.15 -0.98 -13.04
CA VAL A 69 0.16 -0.99 -11.57
C VAL A 69 0.89 -2.23 -11.05
N PHE A 70 0.66 -3.39 -11.65
CA PHE A 70 1.34 -4.63 -11.27
C PHE A 70 2.85 -4.51 -11.47
N ALA A 71 3.32 -3.93 -12.58
CA ALA A 71 4.73 -3.70 -12.82
C ALA A 71 5.35 -2.77 -11.76
N GLY A 72 4.67 -1.68 -11.39
CA GLY A 72 5.16 -0.76 -10.37
C GLY A 72 5.21 -1.36 -8.97
N LEU A 73 4.20 -2.14 -8.57
CA LEU A 73 4.14 -2.78 -7.25
C LEU A 73 5.06 -4.00 -7.14
N SER A 74 5.33 -4.71 -8.25
CA SER A 74 6.29 -5.83 -8.26
C SER A 74 7.75 -5.40 -8.32
N GLU A 75 8.05 -4.13 -8.61
CA GLU A 75 9.42 -3.62 -8.62
C GLU A 75 10.06 -3.72 -7.22
N GLY A 76 11.07 -4.59 -7.10
CA GLY A 76 11.74 -4.89 -5.83
C GLY A 76 10.87 -5.67 -4.83
N GLY A 77 9.69 -6.13 -5.26
CA GLY A 77 8.80 -6.98 -4.50
C GLY A 77 8.88 -8.44 -4.93
N GLU A 78 7.84 -9.20 -4.58
CA GLU A 78 7.68 -10.61 -4.90
C GLU A 78 6.33 -10.83 -5.59
N VAL A 79 6.37 -11.39 -6.80
CA VAL A 79 5.14 -11.82 -7.49
C VAL A 79 4.64 -13.10 -6.82
N LYS A 80 3.47 -13.00 -6.16
CA LYS A 80 2.79 -14.15 -5.55
C LYS A 80 1.93 -14.91 -6.56
N MET A 81 1.33 -14.17 -7.49
CA MET A 81 0.58 -14.71 -8.63
C MET A 81 0.73 -13.77 -9.82
N PRO A 82 1.33 -14.22 -10.95
CA PRO A 82 1.41 -13.42 -12.16
C PRO A 82 0.03 -12.98 -12.67
N LEU A 83 -0.04 -11.83 -13.36
CA LEU A 83 -1.28 -11.41 -13.99
C LEU A 83 -1.76 -12.43 -15.02
N THR A 84 -2.98 -12.90 -14.84
CA THR A 84 -3.65 -13.83 -15.73
C THR A 84 -5.15 -13.54 -15.80
N LYS A 85 -5.83 -14.11 -16.78
CA LYS A 85 -7.29 -14.07 -16.84
C LYS A 85 -7.86 -15.09 -15.85
N THR A 86 -8.88 -14.70 -15.10
CA THR A 86 -9.63 -15.59 -14.21
C THR A 86 -11.10 -15.65 -14.62
N LEU A 87 -11.87 -16.51 -13.96
CA LEU A 87 -13.31 -16.64 -14.24
C LEU A 87 -14.12 -15.40 -13.84
N TRP A 88 -13.61 -14.55 -12.95
CA TRP A 88 -14.28 -13.35 -12.44
C TRP A 88 -13.61 -12.04 -12.89
N SER A 89 -12.44 -12.09 -13.54
CA SER A 89 -11.71 -10.89 -13.97
C SER A 89 -10.96 -11.12 -15.28
N PRO A 90 -11.04 -10.16 -16.22
CA PRO A 90 -10.19 -10.17 -17.42
C PRO A 90 -8.70 -10.23 -17.07
N ARG A 91 -8.30 -9.63 -15.94
CA ARG A 91 -6.90 -9.54 -15.51
C ARG A 91 -6.82 -9.49 -13.99
N PHE A 92 -6.27 -10.52 -13.38
CA PHE A 92 -6.07 -10.65 -11.94
C PHE A 92 -4.65 -11.12 -11.61
N GLY A 93 -4.06 -10.57 -10.55
CA GLY A 93 -2.74 -10.97 -10.07
C GLY A 93 -2.49 -10.51 -8.63
N MET A 94 -1.45 -11.07 -8.03
CA MET A 94 -1.07 -10.79 -6.64
C MET A 94 0.42 -10.52 -6.52
N VAL A 95 0.77 -9.48 -5.78
CA VAL A 95 2.17 -9.10 -5.49
C VAL A 95 2.30 -8.74 -4.02
N GLN A 96 3.44 -9.07 -3.45
CA GLN A 96 3.91 -8.44 -2.22
C GLN A 96 4.92 -7.37 -2.64
N ASP A 97 4.69 -6.11 -2.29
CA ASP A 97 5.59 -5.03 -2.71
C ASP A 97 6.93 -5.04 -1.93
N ARG A 98 7.84 -4.14 -2.31
CA ARG A 98 9.17 -3.99 -1.67
C ARG A 98 9.11 -3.67 -0.16
N PHE A 99 7.98 -3.19 0.33
CA PHE A 99 7.75 -2.85 1.74
C PHE A 99 7.06 -3.99 2.51
N GLY A 100 6.69 -5.08 1.82
CA GLY A 100 6.06 -6.25 2.40
C GLY A 100 4.53 -6.21 2.42
N ILE A 101 3.90 -5.23 1.78
CA ILE A 101 2.43 -5.13 1.74
C ILE A 101 1.90 -6.03 0.62
N GLY A 102 0.90 -6.86 0.93
CA GLY A 102 0.21 -7.69 -0.04
C GLY A 102 -0.83 -6.91 -0.84
N TRP A 103 -0.84 -7.10 -2.16
CA TRP A 103 -1.74 -6.46 -3.10
C TRP A 103 -2.42 -7.48 -4.01
N MET A 104 -3.73 -7.29 -4.22
CA MET A 104 -4.51 -7.97 -5.25
C MET A 104 -4.92 -6.93 -6.29
N ILE A 105 -4.56 -7.14 -7.55
CA ILE A 105 -4.90 -6.24 -8.65
C ILE A 105 -5.91 -6.94 -9.53
N SER A 106 -7.04 -6.29 -9.79
CA SER A 106 -8.11 -6.85 -10.62
C SER A 106 -8.66 -5.82 -11.60
N VAL A 107 -9.02 -6.26 -12.80
CA VAL A 107 -9.93 -5.51 -13.67
C VAL A 107 -11.34 -5.95 -13.32
N ALA A 108 -12.18 -5.01 -12.87
CA ALA A 108 -13.58 -5.31 -12.66
C ALA A 108 -14.20 -5.71 -14.02
N PRO A 109 -14.98 -6.81 -14.10
CA PRO A 109 -15.78 -7.05 -15.28
C PRO A 109 -16.72 -5.85 -15.49
N PRO A 110 -17.06 -5.50 -16.74
CA PRO A 110 -18.09 -4.48 -16.98
C PRO A 110 -19.32 -4.85 -16.16
N GLU A 111 -19.91 -3.89 -15.44
CA GLU A 111 -21.13 -4.14 -14.65
C GLU A 111 -22.12 -4.94 -15.48
N GLN A 112 -22.45 -6.15 -15.02
CA GLN A 112 -23.60 -6.87 -15.56
C GLN A 112 -24.83 -6.13 -15.07
N LYS A 113 -25.41 -5.32 -15.96
CA LYS A 113 -26.77 -4.81 -15.80
C LYS A 113 -27.77 -5.95 -15.71
#